data_AF-A0A3Q1MER2-F1
#
_entry.id   AF-A0A3Q1MER2-F1
#
_cell.length_a   1.000
_cell.length_b   1.000
_cell.length_c   1.000
_cell.angle_alpha   90.00
_cell.angle_beta   90.00
_cell.angle_gamma   90.00
#
_symmetry.space_group_name_H-M   'P 1'
#
loop_
_entity.id
_entity.type
_entity.pdbx_description
1 polymer ?
#
loop_
_entity_poly.entity_id
_entity_poly.type
_entity_poly.pdbx_seq_one_letter_code
_entity_poly.pdbx_strand_id
1 'polypeptide(L)'
;MDFATRRWFYLPLGCMLLIHLTHADFEFQKGVLASNNPGIMEDIDPQCWNTCSLTLIELKELKIEHNVDAFWNFMLFLQKSQWPRHYNVFLSIAQDFWDMYVDCLLSRSHGMGRRQLMSPRTGFYKT
;
A
#
# COMPACT_ATOMS: atom_id res chain seq x y z
N MET A 1 7.63 -50.32 8.19
CA MET A 1 6.99 -49.17 8.89
C MET A 1 7.58 -47.92 8.25
N ASP A 2 7.21 -47.56 7.01
CA ASP A 2 8.05 -46.62 6.23
C ASP A 2 7.27 -45.70 5.27
N PHE A 3 5.97 -45.47 5.52
CA PHE A 3 5.17 -44.54 4.70
C PHE A 3 4.83 -43.23 5.41
N ALA A 4 4.89 -43.18 6.74
CA ALA A 4 4.57 -41.99 7.52
C ALA A 4 5.74 -40.98 7.60
N THR A 5 6.97 -41.43 7.42
CA THR A 5 8.19 -40.63 7.65
C THR A 5 8.59 -39.76 6.45
N ARG A 6 8.16 -40.10 5.22
CA ARG A 6 8.43 -39.27 4.03
C ARG A 6 7.50 -38.06 3.89
N ARG A 7 6.30 -38.11 4.47
CA ARG A 7 5.28 -37.05 4.32
C ARG A 7 5.54 -35.81 5.19
N TRP A 8 6.41 -35.94 6.20
CA TRP A 8 6.72 -34.88 7.17
C TRP A 8 7.78 -33.89 6.68
N PHE A 9 8.58 -34.24 5.66
CA PHE A 9 9.61 -33.37 5.09
C PHE A 9 9.13 -32.48 3.93
N TYR A 10 7.95 -32.75 3.35
CA TYR A 10 7.39 -31.91 2.28
C TYR A 10 6.65 -30.67 2.78
N LEU A 11 6.14 -30.70 4.02
CA LEU A 11 5.51 -29.55 4.67
C LEU A 11 6.49 -28.38 4.91
N PRO A 12 7.69 -28.59 5.50
CA PRO A 12 8.62 -27.48 5.71
C PRO A 12 9.16 -26.90 4.39
N LEU A 13 9.35 -27.72 3.35
CA LEU A 13 9.77 -27.25 2.02
C LEU A 13 8.70 -26.39 1.34
N GLY A 14 7.43 -26.79 1.45
CA GLY A 14 6.31 -25.98 0.96
C GLY A 14 6.17 -24.65 1.71
N CYS A 15 6.33 -24.66 3.04
CA CYS A 15 6.29 -23.45 3.86
C CYS A 15 7.45 -22.50 3.54
N MET A 16 8.67 -23.02 3.35
CA MET A 16 9.82 -22.19 2.94
C MET A 16 9.61 -21.57 1.56
N LEU A 17 9.01 -22.30 0.61
CA LEU A 17 8.69 -21.77 -0.71
C LEU A 17 7.65 -20.65 -0.65
N LEU A 18 6.61 -20.80 0.17
CA LEU A 18 5.60 -19.75 0.38
C LEU A 18 6.18 -18.51 1.07
N ILE A 19 7.04 -18.70 2.08
CA ILE A 19 7.74 -17.60 2.75
C ILE A 19 8.66 -16.87 1.76
N HIS A 20 9.43 -17.61 0.95
CA HIS A 20 10.26 -17.02 -0.11
C HIS A 20 9.44 -16.29 -1.18
N LEU A 21 8.27 -16.81 -1.56
CA LEU A 21 7.39 -16.17 -2.53
C LEU A 21 6.83 -14.85 -1.98
N THR A 22 6.36 -14.84 -0.73
CA THR A 22 5.89 -13.61 -0.06
C THR A 22 7.01 -12.61 0.18
N HIS A 23 8.22 -13.08 0.49
CA HIS A 23 9.39 -12.21 0.69
C HIS A 23 9.90 -11.64 -0.65
N ALA A 24 9.82 -12.40 -1.74
CA ALA A 24 10.19 -11.95 -3.07
C ALA A 24 9.21 -10.90 -3.62
N ASP A 25 7.90 -11.10 -3.44
CA ASP A 25 6.88 -10.12 -3.82
C ASP A 25 7.05 -8.81 -3.04
N PHE A 26 7.38 -8.93 -1.76
CA PHE A 26 7.65 -7.81 -0.88
C PHE A 26 8.94 -7.03 -1.20
N GLU A 27 10.05 -7.74 -1.48
CA GLU A 27 11.29 -7.12 -1.96
C GLU A 27 11.13 -6.55 -3.38
N PHE A 28 10.23 -7.11 -4.20
CA PHE A 28 9.87 -6.55 -5.50
C PHE A 28 9.08 -5.24 -5.34
N GLN A 29 8.08 -5.19 -4.45
CA GLN A 29 7.37 -3.95 -4.11
C GLN A 29 8.32 -2.89 -3.52
N LYS A 30 9.23 -3.30 -2.64
CA LYS A 30 10.28 -2.44 -2.07
C LYS A 30 11.30 -2.00 -3.13
N GLY A 31 11.62 -2.84 -4.10
CA GLY A 31 12.50 -2.55 -5.23
C GLY A 31 11.87 -1.62 -6.25
N VAL A 32 10.56 -1.73 -6.50
CA VAL A 32 9.79 -0.78 -7.32
C VAL A 32 9.63 0.57 -6.61
N LEU A 33 9.44 0.57 -5.29
CA LEU A 33 9.40 1.79 -4.46
C LEU A 33 10.78 2.42 -4.22
N ALA A 34 11.87 1.63 -4.23
CA ALA A 34 13.24 2.10 -4.02
C ALA A 34 13.98 2.39 -5.34
N SER A 35 13.54 1.80 -6.45
CA SER A 35 14.00 2.17 -7.79
C SER A 35 13.28 3.46 -8.17
N ASN A 36 13.94 4.58 -7.86
CA ASN A 36 13.70 5.86 -8.52
C ASN A 36 14.03 5.72 -10.02
N ASN A 37 13.23 4.94 -10.75
CA ASN A 37 13.32 4.80 -12.19
C ASN A 37 12.68 6.06 -12.78
N PRO A 38 13.44 6.93 -13.46
CA PRO A 38 12.94 8.23 -13.93
C PRO A 38 11.76 8.11 -14.91
N GLY A 39 11.50 6.92 -15.46
CA GLY A 39 10.32 6.65 -16.29
C GLY A 39 8.99 6.53 -15.54
N ILE A 40 8.98 6.15 -14.25
CA ILE A 40 7.72 6.06 -13.48
C ILE A 40 7.22 7.47 -13.11
N MET A 41 8.13 8.42 -12.89
CA MET A 41 7.78 9.77 -12.45
C MET A 41 7.18 10.64 -13.56
N GLU A 42 7.40 10.30 -14.84
CA GLU A 42 6.77 10.95 -15.99
C GLU A 42 5.29 10.56 -16.15
N ASP A 43 4.88 9.43 -15.60
CA ASP A 43 3.52 8.87 -15.66
C ASP A 43 2.66 9.13 -14.40
N ILE A 44 3.18 9.87 -13.40
CA ILE A 44 2.41 10.20 -12.20
C ILE A 44 1.50 11.39 -12.50
N ASP A 45 0.18 11.21 -12.38
CA ASP A 45 -0.77 12.33 -12.44
C ASP A 45 -0.69 13.11 -11.12
N PRO A 46 -0.16 14.36 -11.12
CA PRO A 46 0.10 15.11 -9.90
C PRO A 46 -1.20 15.50 -9.19
N GLN A 47 -2.32 15.60 -9.92
CA GLN A 47 -3.60 15.96 -9.33
C GLN A 47 -4.18 14.79 -8.53
N CYS A 48 -4.17 13.58 -9.10
CA CYS A 48 -4.60 12.37 -8.41
C CYS A 48 -3.68 12.08 -7.22
N TRP A 49 -2.37 12.21 -7.40
CA TRP A 49 -1.38 12.02 -6.34
C TRP A 49 -1.67 12.93 -5.14
N ASN A 50 -1.74 14.24 -5.36
CA ASN A 50 -1.97 15.22 -4.30
C ASN A 50 -3.34 15.05 -3.63
N THR A 51 -4.38 14.81 -4.43
CA THR A 51 -5.74 14.62 -3.89
C THR A 51 -5.79 13.39 -2.98
N CYS A 52 -5.27 12.25 -3.43
CA CYS A 52 -5.27 11.02 -2.65
C CYS A 52 -4.43 11.16 -1.37
N SER A 53 -3.26 11.82 -1.45
CA SER A 53 -2.44 12.08 -0.26
C SER A 53 -3.20 12.88 0.79
N LEU A 54 -3.85 13.99 0.41
CA LEU A 54 -4.60 14.82 1.35
C LEU A 54 -5.84 14.11 1.89
N THR A 55 -6.59 13.43 1.03
CA THR A 55 -7.77 12.64 1.43
C THR A 55 -7.41 11.56 2.44
N LEU A 56 -6.24 10.93 2.34
CA LEU A 56 -5.79 9.95 3.33
C LEU A 56 -5.48 10.56 4.69
N ILE A 57 -4.92 11.76 4.74
CA ILE A 57 -4.68 12.46 6.01
C ILE A 57 -6.01 12.60 6.77
N GLU A 58 -7.06 13.00 6.07
CA GLU A 58 -8.40 13.17 6.62
C GLU A 58 -9.05 11.82 6.99
N LEU A 59 -9.11 10.86 6.06
CA LEU A 59 -9.81 9.60 6.26
C LEU A 59 -9.17 8.71 7.33
N LYS A 60 -7.84 8.76 7.48
CA LYS A 60 -7.12 8.00 8.50
C LYS A 60 -6.89 8.80 9.78
N GLU A 61 -7.41 10.03 9.85
CA GLU A 61 -7.25 10.94 10.99
C GLU A 61 -5.77 11.06 11.42
N LEU A 62 -4.87 11.14 10.45
CA LEU A 62 -3.44 11.23 10.73
C LEU A 62 -3.15 12.55 11.42
N LYS A 63 -2.52 12.48 12.59
CA LYS A 63 -2.15 13.66 13.41
C LYS A 63 -0.91 14.35 12.86
N ILE A 64 -0.94 14.72 11.59
CA ILE A 64 0.10 15.43 10.87
C ILE A 64 -0.49 16.68 10.22
N GLU A 65 0.38 17.56 9.72
CA GLU A 65 -0.07 18.71 8.95
C GLU A 65 -0.79 18.27 7.68
N HIS A 66 -1.86 18.98 7.30
CA HIS A 66 -2.64 18.72 6.10
C HIS A 66 -1.90 19.21 4.84
N ASN A 67 -0.78 18.55 4.54
CA ASN A 67 0.11 18.83 3.42
C ASN A 67 0.61 17.52 2.82
N VAL A 68 0.77 17.50 1.50
CA VAL A 68 1.30 16.36 0.74
C VAL A 68 2.71 15.99 1.21
N ASP A 69 3.58 16.98 1.43
CA ASP A 69 4.94 16.72 1.91
C ASP A 69 4.95 16.10 3.30
N ALA A 70 4.06 16.57 4.19
CA ALA A 70 3.93 16.03 5.54
C ALA A 70 3.47 14.57 5.51
N PHE A 71 2.53 14.23 4.62
CA PHE A 71 2.09 12.85 4.39
C PHE A 71 3.25 11.95 3.93
N TRP A 72 4.00 12.35 2.91
CA TRP A 72 5.09 11.51 2.40
C TRP A 72 6.27 11.41 3.37
N ASN A 73 6.56 12.46 4.13
CA ASN A 73 7.53 12.40 5.22
C ASN A 73 7.09 11.43 6.32
N PHE A 74 5.80 11.39 6.65
CA PHE A 74 5.25 10.41 7.59
C PHE A 74 5.34 8.98 7.04
N MET A 75 5.02 8.76 5.76
CA MET A 75 5.19 7.46 5.10
C MET A 75 6.65 6.99 5.14
N LEU A 76 7.60 7.89 4.85
CA LEU A 76 9.02 7.60 4.92
C LEU A 76 9.49 7.28 6.34
N PHE A 77 8.95 7.99 7.34
CA PHE A 77 9.21 7.69 8.76
C PHE A 77 8.75 6.28 9.13
N LEU A 78 7.52 5.91 8.75
CA LEU A 78 6.99 4.58 9.02
C LEU A 78 7.81 3.48 8.34
N GLN A 79 8.19 3.69 7.07
CA GLN A 79 8.98 2.75 6.29
C GLN A 79 10.37 2.50 6.91
N LYS A 80 11.03 3.56 7.39
CA LYS A 80 12.38 3.49 7.98
C LYS A 80 12.40 3.07 9.44
N SER A 81 11.24 2.97 10.08
CA SER A 81 11.18 2.65 11.48
C SER A 81 11.58 1.19 11.75
N GLN A 82 12.34 0.97 12.82
CA GLN A 82 12.76 -0.37 13.24
C GLN A 82 11.62 -1.17 13.91
N TRP A 83 10.49 -0.53 14.18
CA TRP A 83 9.35 -1.15 14.85
C TRP A 83 8.47 -1.90 13.83
N PRO A 84 8.30 -3.23 13.95
CA PRO A 84 7.50 -3.99 12.98
C PRO A 84 6.06 -3.49 12.84
N ARG A 85 5.50 -2.94 13.93
CA ARG A 85 4.16 -2.35 13.93
C ARG A 85 4.05 -1.13 13.01
N HIS A 86 5.08 -0.28 12.95
CA HIS A 86 5.07 0.90 12.08
C HIS A 86 5.08 0.50 10.62
N TYR A 87 5.82 -0.55 10.29
CA TYR A 87 5.87 -1.08 8.95
C TYR A 87 4.51 -1.64 8.49
N ASN A 88 3.76 -2.30 9.37
CA ASN A 88 2.38 -2.71 9.05
C ASN A 88 1.44 -1.52 8.79
N VAL A 89 1.61 -0.42 9.53
CA VAL A 89 0.85 0.82 9.29
C VAL A 89 1.22 1.42 7.94
N PHE A 90 2.52 1.44 7.59
CA PHE A 90 3.00 1.86 6.27
C PHE A 90 2.31 1.06 5.15
N LEU A 91 2.30 -0.28 5.26
CA LEU A 91 1.65 -1.13 4.26
C LEU A 91 0.16 -0.83 4.10
N SER A 92 -0.56 -0.68 5.22
CA SER A 92 -1.99 -0.36 5.17
C SER A 92 -2.23 0.98 4.46
N ILE A 93 -1.51 2.03 4.84
CA ILE A 93 -1.70 3.37 4.23
C ILE A 93 -1.28 3.35 2.76
N ALA A 94 -0.21 2.63 2.41
CA ALA A 94 0.24 2.50 1.03
C ALA A 94 -0.80 1.81 0.15
N GLN A 95 -1.41 0.72 0.64
CA GLN A 95 -2.49 0.04 -0.07
C GLN A 95 -3.68 0.98 -0.31
N ASP A 96 -4.17 1.64 0.74
CA ASP A 96 -5.28 2.58 0.61
C ASP A 96 -4.96 3.74 -0.35
N PHE A 97 -3.71 4.21 -0.38
CA PHE A 97 -3.26 5.25 -1.31
C PHE A 97 -3.33 4.77 -2.75
N TRP A 98 -2.78 3.60 -3.04
CA TRP A 98 -2.74 3.06 -4.40
C TRP A 98 -4.14 2.74 -4.93
N ASP A 99 -5.02 2.18 -4.08
CA ASP A 99 -6.41 1.92 -4.45
C ASP A 99 -7.12 3.21 -4.87
N MET A 100 -7.01 4.27 -4.05
CA MET A 100 -7.58 5.59 -4.40
C MET A 100 -6.92 6.24 -5.62
N TYR A 101 -5.61 6.08 -5.77
CA TYR A 101 -4.86 6.67 -6.88
C TYR A 101 -5.29 6.05 -8.22
N VAL A 102 -5.41 4.72 -8.28
CA VAL A 102 -5.89 4.01 -9.47
C VAL A 102 -7.34 4.40 -9.80
N ASP A 103 -8.21 4.46 -8.79
CA ASP A 103 -9.59 4.92 -8.97
C ASP A 103 -9.66 6.35 -9.52
N CYS A 104 -8.79 7.25 -9.05
CA CYS A 104 -8.68 8.61 -9.57
C CYS A 104 -8.24 8.65 -11.03
N LEU A 105 -7.22 7.87 -11.41
CA LEU A 105 -6.73 7.78 -12.79
C LEU A 105 -7.82 7.26 -13.73
N LEU A 106 -8.52 6.20 -13.35
CA LEU A 106 -9.62 5.63 -14.12
C LEU A 106 -10.77 6.64 -14.25
N SER A 107 -11.15 7.32 -13.18
CA SER A 107 -12.21 8.35 -13.21
C SER A 107 -11.86 9.50 -14.17
N ARG A 108 -10.59 9.93 -14.21
CA ARG A 108 -10.12 10.95 -15.15
C ARG A 108 -10.16 10.50 -16.61
N SER A 109 -9.71 9.28 -16.91
CA SER A 109 -9.64 8.77 -18.29
C SER A 109 -11.03 8.59 -18.91
N HIS A 110 -12.04 8.30 -18.09
CA HIS A 110 -13.44 8.22 -18.51
C HIS A 110 -14.14 9.59 -18.61
N GLY A 111 -13.42 10.72 -18.47
CA GLY A 111 -14.01 12.06 -18.56
C GLY A 111 -14.93 12.42 -17.39
N MET A 112 -14.88 11.64 -16.30
CA MET A 112 -15.68 11.84 -15.09
C MET A 112 -14.98 12.77 -14.09
N GLY A 113 -14.14 13.67 -14.60
CA GLY A 113 -13.49 14.71 -13.82
C GLY A 113 -14.55 15.57 -13.13
N ARG A 114 -14.53 15.55 -11.78
CA ARG A 114 -15.32 16.36 -10.83
C ARG A 114 -16.49 15.67 -10.12
N ARG A 115 -16.39 14.38 -9.83
CA ARG A 115 -17.05 13.88 -8.61
C ARG A 115 -16.00 13.89 -7.51
N GLN A 116 -16.14 14.84 -6.57
CA GLN A 116 -15.49 14.78 -5.26
C GLN A 116 -15.62 13.34 -4.77
N LEU A 117 -14.51 12.67 -4.48
CA LEU A 117 -14.50 11.35 -3.86
C LEU A 117 -15.27 11.47 -2.55
N MET A 118 -16.56 11.12 -2.57
CA MET A 118 -17.31 10.96 -1.34
C MET A 118 -16.64 9.82 -0.59
N SER A 119 -16.10 10.16 0.58
CA SER A 119 -15.68 9.24 1.64
C SER A 119 -16.59 8.00 1.64
N PRO A 120 -16.02 6.78 1.61
CA PRO A 120 -16.79 5.58 1.89
C PRO A 120 -17.45 5.77 3.24
N ARG A 121 -18.77 5.96 3.23
CA ARG A 121 -19.61 6.03 4.41
C ARG A 121 -19.19 4.92 5.36
N THR A 122 -18.71 5.33 6.52
CA THR A 122 -18.77 4.53 7.73
C THR A 122 -20.19 3.97 7.88
N GLY A 123 -20.28 2.64 7.95
CA GLY A 123 -21.50 1.94 8.33
C GLY A 123 -21.69 0.65 7.57
N PHE A 124 -21.22 -0.46 8.15
CA PHE A 124 -22.04 -1.67 8.39
C PHE A 124 -21.25 -2.67 9.25
N TYR A 125 -20.97 -2.30 10.50
CA TYR A 125 -20.91 -3.26 11.59
C TYR A 125 -21.71 -2.69 12.76
N LYS A 126 -22.98 -3.06 12.84
CA LYS A 126 -23.70 -3.03 14.11
C LYS A 126 -24.72 -4.16 14.14
N THR A 127 -24.42 -5.09 15.06
CA THR A 127 -25.25 -6.15 15.67
C THR A 127 -25.82 -7.21 14.75
#